data_AF-A0A4V6F2L8-F1
#
_entry.id   AF-A0A4V6F2L8-F1
#
_cell.length_a   1.000
_cell.length_b   1.000
_cell.length_c   1.000
_cell.angle_alpha   90.00
_cell.angle_beta   90.00
_cell.angle_gamma   90.00
#
_symmetry.space_group_name_H-M   'P 1'
#
loop_
_entity.id
_entity.type
_entity.pdbx_description
1 polymer ?
#
loop_
_entity_poly.entity_id
_entity_poly.type
_entity_poly.pdbx_seq_one_letter_code
_entity_poly.pdbx_strand_id
1 'polypeptide(L)'
;MARISELHYSNAYAASSGISEFLEVALGVNDDPADFTVSFYQADGTVGLELPLDHPDVQVSLDPDNGEMVYVISADYFNIALTDPDGGGSGNYEAYALTDTASGYVVDFYDIGGGTQQITALDGAAAGATSENLTVLVGPNSTTTTLQFNQPDPDVLTHDTIGAGDTGIACFVKGALIDTPDGPRAIETLAVGDQVLTQDNGVAVLRWIGSRTVRAKGEFAPVRIAKGTLGALRDHYVSPQHRMLVTGWQAELLFGESEILVPAKALVNDQTVRISPRHEVTYFHLLFDEHEIVTADGVQSESFYPSEMGMNGIAQQTYGEVISLFPELAPLGAGYGATARLVGTVREAGLLAVS
;
A
#
# COMPACT_ATOMS: atom_id res chain seq x y z
N MET A 1 17.75 11.56 -8.59
CA MET A 1 18.32 11.16 -9.91
C MET A 1 17.50 9.96 -10.33
N ALA A 2 17.03 9.92 -11.58
CA ALA A 2 16.27 8.78 -12.09
C ALA A 2 16.98 7.47 -11.77
N ARG A 3 16.29 6.54 -11.12
CA ARG A 3 16.79 5.20 -10.80
C ARG A 3 15.67 4.23 -10.54
N ILE A 4 15.94 2.95 -10.67
CA ILE A 4 15.13 1.89 -10.08
C ILE A 4 15.40 1.90 -8.57
N SER A 5 14.36 2.15 -7.76
CA SER A 5 14.47 2.32 -6.31
C SER A 5 14.13 1.06 -5.52
N GLU A 6 13.23 0.24 -6.03
CA GLU A 6 12.81 -0.99 -5.37
C GLU A 6 12.36 -2.03 -6.37
N LEU A 7 12.58 -3.29 -5.99
CA LEU A 7 12.14 -4.44 -6.73
C LEU A 7 11.58 -5.49 -5.78
N HIS A 8 10.30 -5.78 -5.94
CA HIS A 8 9.65 -6.91 -5.31
C HIS A 8 9.41 -8.01 -6.35
N TYR A 9 10.04 -9.16 -6.15
CA TYR A 9 9.88 -10.34 -7.01
C TYR A 9 9.53 -11.55 -6.13
N SER A 10 8.74 -12.49 -6.67
CA SER A 10 8.22 -13.59 -5.89
C SER A 10 9.03 -14.88 -6.07
N ASN A 11 9.69 -15.31 -5.00
CA ASN A 11 10.08 -16.72 -4.85
C ASN A 11 8.88 -17.56 -4.32
N ALA A 12 9.05 -18.89 -4.19
CA ALA A 12 7.99 -19.81 -3.73
C ALA A 12 7.31 -19.44 -2.38
N TYR A 13 7.90 -18.53 -1.58
CA TYR A 13 7.32 -18.02 -0.34
C TYR A 13 6.60 -16.67 -0.51
N ALA A 14 7.00 -15.83 -1.46
CA ALA A 14 6.28 -14.59 -1.81
C ALA A 14 4.95 -14.87 -2.54
N ALA A 15 4.85 -16.00 -3.24
CA ALA A 15 3.57 -16.58 -3.66
C ALA A 15 2.59 -16.81 -2.48
N SER A 16 3.10 -16.84 -1.24
CA SER A 16 2.31 -16.93 0.00
C SER A 16 2.22 -15.62 0.79
N SER A 17 2.94 -14.55 0.41
CA SER A 17 2.87 -13.24 1.07
C SER A 17 1.72 -12.36 0.56
N GLY A 18 1.14 -12.68 -0.60
CA GLY A 18 -0.04 -11.96 -1.12
C GLY A 18 0.26 -10.57 -1.67
N ILE A 19 1.54 -10.25 -1.89
CA ILE A 19 2.00 -8.99 -2.46
C ILE A 19 2.39 -9.27 -3.90
N SER A 20 1.76 -8.55 -4.82
CA SER A 20 2.09 -8.59 -6.24
C SER A 20 3.50 -8.08 -6.45
N GLU A 21 4.20 -8.69 -7.40
CA GLU A 21 5.52 -8.24 -7.80
C GLU A 21 5.43 -6.82 -8.36
N PHE A 22 6.41 -6.00 -8.04
CA PHE A 22 6.45 -4.63 -8.51
C PHE A 22 7.88 -4.16 -8.70
N LEU A 23 8.00 -3.14 -9.54
CA LEU A 23 9.22 -2.37 -9.76
C LEU A 23 8.91 -0.91 -9.48
N GLU A 24 9.73 -0.28 -8.66
CA GLU A 24 9.66 1.15 -8.39
C GLU A 24 10.77 1.91 -9.10
N VAL A 25 10.41 3.05 -9.67
CA VAL A 25 11.34 4.03 -10.22
C VAL A 25 11.20 5.33 -9.44
N ALA A 26 12.31 5.85 -8.94
CA ALA A 26 12.38 7.18 -8.34
C ALA A 26 12.92 8.18 -9.37
N LEU A 27 12.13 9.21 -9.68
CA LEU A 27 12.57 10.34 -10.50
C LEU A 27 12.79 11.58 -9.63
N GLY A 28 13.76 12.41 -10.04
CA GLY A 28 13.96 13.72 -9.44
C GLY A 28 12.81 14.68 -9.78
N VAL A 29 12.66 15.73 -8.96
CA VAL A 29 11.59 16.73 -9.07
C VAL A 29 11.48 17.41 -10.45
N ASN A 30 12.57 17.43 -11.23
CA ASN A 30 12.62 18.10 -12.54
C ASN A 30 12.61 17.12 -13.73
N ASP A 31 12.55 15.82 -13.48
CA ASP A 31 12.54 14.80 -14.53
C ASP A 31 11.11 14.65 -15.08
N ASP A 32 10.95 14.60 -16.41
CA ASP A 32 9.65 14.37 -17.04
C ASP A 32 9.43 12.85 -17.19
N PRO A 33 8.42 12.24 -16.54
CA PRO A 33 8.19 10.80 -16.65
C PRO A 33 7.92 10.33 -18.08
N ALA A 34 7.44 11.19 -18.98
CA ALA A 34 7.23 10.84 -20.39
C ALA A 34 8.55 10.53 -21.13
N ASP A 35 9.69 11.01 -20.61
CA ASP A 35 11.00 10.74 -21.18
C ASP A 35 11.54 9.36 -20.77
N PHE A 36 10.93 8.69 -19.79
CA PHE A 36 11.46 7.43 -19.23
C PHE A 36 10.57 6.24 -19.56
N THR A 37 11.21 5.13 -19.96
CA THR A 37 10.55 3.85 -20.22
C THR A 37 11.22 2.74 -19.43
N VAL A 38 10.40 1.88 -18.81
CA VAL A 38 10.83 0.62 -18.22
C VAL A 38 10.58 -0.50 -19.21
N SER A 39 11.63 -1.25 -19.54
CA SER A 39 11.59 -2.40 -20.45
C SER A 39 11.84 -3.69 -19.68
N PHE A 40 11.03 -4.72 -19.92
CA PHE A 40 11.16 -6.05 -19.33
C PHE A 40 11.63 -7.05 -20.38
N TYR A 41 12.66 -7.81 -20.06
CA TYR A 41 13.41 -8.66 -20.97
C TYR A 41 13.34 -10.12 -20.59
N GLN A 42 13.27 -10.96 -21.62
CA GLN A 42 13.37 -12.42 -21.54
C GLN A 42 14.83 -12.85 -21.34
N ALA A 43 15.02 -14.11 -20.93
CA ALA A 43 16.34 -14.72 -20.76
C ALA A 43 17.23 -14.64 -22.02
N ASP A 44 16.62 -14.61 -23.21
CA ASP A 44 17.34 -14.52 -24.48
C ASP A 44 17.66 -13.08 -24.93
N GLY A 45 17.28 -12.09 -24.11
CA GLY A 45 17.50 -10.66 -24.39
C GLY A 45 16.42 -10.00 -25.24
N THR A 46 15.36 -10.70 -25.64
CA THR A 46 14.22 -10.08 -26.33
C THR A 46 13.31 -9.33 -25.36
N VAL A 47 12.82 -8.16 -25.78
CA VAL A 47 11.88 -7.35 -25.01
C VAL A 47 10.50 -7.98 -25.06
N GLY A 48 9.87 -8.13 -23.89
CA GLY A 48 8.50 -8.63 -23.79
C GLY A 48 7.48 -7.54 -23.45
N LEU A 49 7.90 -6.52 -22.71
CA LEU A 49 7.04 -5.40 -22.33
C LEU A 49 7.84 -4.10 -22.22
N GLU A 50 7.28 -3.00 -22.74
CA GLU A 50 7.80 -1.64 -22.56
C GLU A 50 6.70 -0.75 -22.02
N LEU A 51 6.99 -0.04 -20.94
CA LEU A 51 6.05 0.83 -20.25
C LEU A 51 6.68 2.20 -20.05
N PRO A 52 6.17 3.26 -20.71
CA PRO A 52 6.56 4.62 -20.37
C PRO A 52 6.03 4.96 -18.98
N LEU A 53 6.76 5.77 -18.21
CA LEU A 53 6.38 6.08 -16.81
C LEU A 53 5.16 7.00 -16.71
N ASP A 54 4.77 7.67 -17.80
CA ASP A 54 3.53 8.44 -17.88
C ASP A 54 2.30 7.58 -18.25
N HIS A 55 2.47 6.25 -18.37
CA HIS A 55 1.37 5.34 -18.63
C HIS A 55 0.31 5.43 -17.51
N PRO A 56 -1.00 5.51 -17.85
CA PRO A 56 -2.05 5.82 -16.88
C PRO A 56 -2.21 4.81 -15.74
N ASP A 57 -1.80 3.56 -15.96
CA ASP A 57 -1.86 2.50 -14.95
C ASP A 57 -0.57 2.38 -14.11
N VAL A 58 0.45 3.21 -14.35
CA VAL A 58 1.61 3.33 -13.46
C VAL A 58 1.19 4.15 -12.25
N GLN A 59 1.33 3.57 -11.06
CA GLN A 59 0.96 4.28 -9.84
C GLN A 59 2.05 5.29 -9.50
N VAL A 60 1.64 6.46 -9.00
CA VAL A 60 2.58 7.55 -8.72
C VAL A 60 2.38 8.04 -7.29
N SER A 61 3.48 8.14 -6.55
CA SER A 61 3.50 8.69 -5.20
C SER A 61 4.69 9.64 -5.01
N LEU A 62 4.64 10.47 -3.97
CA LEU A 62 5.73 11.37 -3.59
C LEU A 62 6.41 10.77 -2.36
N ASP A 63 7.73 10.60 -2.41
CA ASP A 63 8.52 10.26 -1.25
C ASP A 63 8.62 11.49 -0.32
N PRO A 64 8.03 11.44 0.89
CA PRO A 64 7.99 12.59 1.79
C PRO A 64 9.35 12.93 2.40
N ASP A 65 10.33 12.00 2.38
CA ASP A 65 11.61 12.18 3.04
C ASP A 65 12.61 12.96 2.17
N ASN A 66 12.52 12.81 0.84
CA ASN A 66 13.47 13.42 -0.10
C ASN A 66 12.80 14.21 -1.25
N GLY A 67 11.48 14.12 -1.40
CA GLY A 67 10.71 14.83 -2.43
C GLY A 67 10.80 14.24 -3.83
N GLU A 68 11.33 13.02 -3.99
CA GLU A 68 11.34 12.30 -5.27
C GLU A 68 9.93 11.76 -5.61
N MET A 69 9.65 11.66 -6.90
CA MET A 69 8.42 11.03 -7.38
C MET A 69 8.71 9.54 -7.61
N VAL A 70 7.93 8.68 -6.96
CA VAL A 70 8.03 7.22 -7.06
C VAL A 70 6.94 6.70 -7.99
N TYR A 71 7.36 5.95 -9.00
CA TYR A 71 6.52 5.35 -10.03
C TYR A 71 6.54 3.83 -9.84
N VAL A 72 5.37 3.24 -9.60
CA VAL A 72 5.24 1.82 -9.29
C VAL A 72 4.58 1.10 -10.47
N ILE A 73 5.32 0.16 -11.04
CA ILE A 73 4.83 -0.77 -12.06
C ILE A 73 4.56 -2.10 -11.35
N SER A 74 3.29 -2.43 -11.17
CA SER A 74 2.88 -3.64 -10.43
C SER A 74 2.29 -4.71 -11.35
N ALA A 75 2.56 -5.98 -11.03
CA ALA A 75 1.94 -7.17 -11.60
C ALA A 75 0.40 -7.17 -11.50
N ASP A 76 -0.12 -6.31 -10.64
CA ASP A 76 -1.53 -5.98 -10.50
C ASP A 76 -2.18 -5.38 -11.75
N TYR A 77 -1.42 -4.58 -12.51
CA TYR A 77 -1.90 -3.81 -13.67
C TYR A 77 -1.25 -4.27 -14.96
N PHE A 78 -0.02 -4.79 -14.85
CA PHE A 78 0.77 -5.22 -15.98
C PHE A 78 1.04 -6.71 -15.85
N ASN A 79 1.03 -7.43 -16.97
CA ASN A 79 1.41 -8.85 -16.97
C ASN A 79 2.93 -8.99 -16.86
N ILE A 80 3.45 -8.65 -15.68
CA ILE A 80 4.85 -8.78 -15.29
C ILE A 80 4.95 -9.85 -14.22
N ALA A 81 5.78 -10.85 -14.47
CA ALA A 81 6.25 -11.78 -13.47
C ALA A 81 7.79 -11.71 -13.48
N LEU A 82 8.38 -11.06 -12.50
CA LEU A 82 9.82 -10.99 -12.25
C LEU A 82 10.28 -12.33 -11.66
N THR A 83 11.10 -13.06 -12.41
CA THR A 83 11.15 -14.50 -12.27
C THR A 83 12.00 -15.05 -11.11
N ASP A 84 11.39 -16.02 -10.41
CA ASP A 84 12.00 -17.15 -9.71
C ASP A 84 12.90 -17.95 -10.67
N PRO A 85 14.22 -18.08 -10.45
CA PRO A 85 15.23 -18.51 -11.44
C PRO A 85 15.02 -19.84 -12.21
N ASP A 86 13.91 -20.56 -12.01
CA ASP A 86 13.49 -21.79 -12.67
C ASP A 86 12.16 -21.67 -13.49
N GLY A 87 11.58 -20.48 -13.67
CA GLY A 87 10.30 -20.24 -14.37
C GLY A 87 10.40 -19.99 -15.88
N GLY A 88 9.65 -20.73 -16.71
CA GLY A 88 9.71 -20.66 -18.19
C GLY A 88 8.47 -20.08 -18.88
N GLY A 89 7.72 -19.19 -18.20
CA GLY A 89 6.44 -18.66 -18.69
C GLY A 89 6.55 -17.40 -19.57
N SER A 90 5.56 -17.14 -20.44
CA SER A 90 5.59 -15.99 -21.37
C SER A 90 5.40 -14.59 -20.75
N GLY A 91 5.02 -14.50 -19.48
CA GLY A 91 4.97 -13.25 -18.71
C GLY A 91 6.12 -13.14 -17.71
N ASN A 92 7.09 -14.05 -17.78
CA ASN A 92 8.17 -14.20 -16.84
C ASN A 92 9.40 -13.49 -17.41
N TYR A 93 9.91 -12.48 -16.70
CA TYR A 93 10.99 -11.61 -17.18
C TYR A 93 12.20 -11.73 -16.27
N GLU A 94 13.35 -11.98 -16.89
CA GLU A 94 14.63 -12.21 -16.21
C GLU A 94 15.38 -10.93 -15.91
N ALA A 95 15.11 -9.88 -16.70
CA ALA A 95 15.80 -8.62 -16.60
C ALA A 95 14.88 -7.44 -16.89
N TYR A 96 15.27 -6.27 -16.41
CA TYR A 96 14.50 -5.05 -16.54
C TYR A 96 15.42 -3.83 -16.59
N ALA A 97 15.06 -2.86 -17.43
CA ALA A 97 15.86 -1.67 -17.67
C ALA A 97 15.03 -0.40 -17.56
N LEU A 98 15.57 0.62 -16.91
CA LEU A 98 15.07 1.99 -16.97
C LEU A 98 15.90 2.75 -18.01
N THR A 99 15.23 3.32 -19.01
CA THR A 99 15.88 4.09 -20.08
C THR A 99 15.28 5.48 -20.14
N ASP A 100 16.15 6.50 -20.14
CA ASP A 100 15.80 7.84 -20.61
C ASP A 100 15.75 7.79 -22.14
N THR A 101 14.55 7.67 -22.68
CA THR A 101 14.29 7.56 -24.12
C THR A 101 14.47 8.88 -24.87
N ALA A 102 14.44 10.02 -24.17
CA ALA A 102 14.73 11.32 -24.78
C ALA A 102 16.22 11.44 -25.13
N SER A 103 17.10 10.92 -24.28
CA SER A 103 18.55 10.91 -24.54
C SER A 103 19.08 9.61 -25.13
N GLY A 104 18.32 8.51 -25.03
CA GLY A 104 18.74 7.15 -25.38
C GLY A 104 19.70 6.53 -24.35
N TYR A 105 19.77 7.10 -23.15
CA TYR A 105 20.65 6.63 -22.08
C TYR A 105 19.94 5.57 -21.24
N VAL A 106 20.54 4.38 -21.14
CA VAL A 106 20.10 3.34 -20.22
C VAL A 106 20.59 3.71 -18.83
N VAL A 107 19.65 4.04 -17.95
CA VAL A 107 19.90 4.51 -16.59
C VAL A 107 20.30 3.34 -15.70
N ASP A 108 19.47 2.30 -15.71
CA ASP A 108 19.64 1.07 -14.95
C ASP A 108 19.27 -0.12 -15.83
N PHE A 109 19.98 -1.23 -15.68
CA PHE A 109 19.62 -2.50 -16.30
C PHE A 109 20.08 -3.65 -15.41
N TYR A 110 19.13 -4.40 -14.86
CA TYR A 110 19.40 -5.45 -13.87
C TYR A 110 18.78 -6.77 -14.27
N ASP A 111 19.42 -7.88 -13.87
CA ASP A 111 18.90 -9.25 -13.98
C ASP A 111 18.95 -10.00 -12.63
N ILE A 112 17.94 -10.83 -12.34
CA ILE A 112 17.75 -11.53 -11.03
C ILE A 112 18.09 -13.03 -11.16
N GLY A 113 18.24 -13.54 -12.38
CA GLY A 113 18.28 -14.97 -12.68
C GLY A 113 19.53 -15.71 -12.21
N GLY A 114 19.47 -16.37 -11.05
CA GLY A 114 20.29 -17.54 -10.66
C GLY A 114 21.83 -17.41 -10.66
N GLY A 115 22.36 -16.25 -11.05
CA GLY A 115 23.77 -15.87 -10.94
C GLY A 115 24.74 -16.49 -11.94
N THR A 116 24.39 -16.69 -13.23
CA THR A 116 25.38 -17.27 -14.19
C THR A 116 25.68 -16.51 -15.49
N GLN A 117 24.81 -15.63 -16.01
CA GLN A 117 25.10 -14.83 -17.22
C GLN A 117 24.35 -13.48 -17.22
N GLN A 118 25.01 -12.41 -17.68
CA GLN A 118 24.36 -11.12 -17.98
C GLN A 118 23.50 -11.23 -19.23
N ILE A 119 22.39 -10.50 -19.27
CA ILE A 119 21.47 -10.45 -20.41
C ILE A 119 21.80 -9.22 -21.25
N THR A 120 22.02 -9.42 -22.55
CA THR A 120 22.15 -8.32 -23.52
C THR A 120 20.82 -8.10 -24.21
N ALA A 121 20.28 -6.89 -24.14
CA ALA A 121 19.05 -6.53 -24.83
C ALA A 121 19.24 -6.57 -26.35
N LEU A 122 18.42 -7.34 -27.06
CA LEU A 122 18.45 -7.46 -28.52
C LEU A 122 17.60 -6.38 -29.20
N ASP A 123 16.56 -5.89 -28.52
CA ASP A 123 15.59 -4.90 -28.96
C ASP A 123 15.03 -4.09 -27.77
N GLY A 124 13.99 -3.28 -27.99
CA GLY A 124 13.43 -2.34 -26.99
C GLY A 124 14.30 -1.12 -26.73
N ALA A 125 13.91 -0.31 -25.75
CA ALA A 125 14.56 0.96 -25.40
C ALA A 125 16.01 0.78 -24.96
N ALA A 126 16.35 -0.34 -24.33
CA ALA A 126 17.70 -0.65 -23.89
C ALA A 126 18.52 -1.48 -24.91
N ALA A 127 18.08 -1.58 -26.17
CA ALA A 127 18.75 -2.41 -27.19
C ALA A 127 20.27 -2.17 -27.26
N GLY A 128 21.04 -3.25 -27.14
CA GLY A 128 22.50 -3.24 -27.13
C GLY A 128 23.14 -3.01 -25.76
N ALA A 129 22.38 -2.64 -24.74
CA ALA A 129 22.86 -2.60 -23.35
C ALA A 129 22.94 -4.02 -22.77
N THR A 130 23.71 -4.17 -21.70
CA THR A 130 23.90 -5.44 -20.98
C THR A 130 23.60 -5.23 -19.50
N SER A 131 22.84 -6.14 -18.91
CA SER A 131 22.40 -6.05 -17.52
C SER A 131 23.54 -6.27 -16.51
N GLU A 132 23.33 -5.76 -15.30
CA GLU A 132 24.08 -6.12 -14.12
C GLU A 132 23.33 -7.21 -13.33
N ASN A 133 24.04 -8.28 -12.98
CA ASN A 133 23.46 -9.39 -12.24
C ASN A 133 23.31 -9.04 -10.76
N LEU A 134 22.08 -9.07 -10.26
CA LEU A 134 21.76 -8.92 -8.86
C LEU A 134 21.94 -10.26 -8.16
N THR A 135 22.74 -10.27 -7.09
CA THR A 135 22.96 -11.49 -6.31
C THR A 135 21.72 -11.79 -5.47
N VAL A 136 20.97 -12.83 -5.85
CA VAL A 136 19.85 -13.35 -5.06
C VAL A 136 20.38 -14.21 -3.90
N LEU A 137 19.86 -14.01 -2.69
CA LEU A 137 20.10 -14.88 -1.54
C LEU A 137 19.51 -16.27 -1.80
N VAL A 138 20.33 -17.21 -2.25
CA VAL A 138 19.89 -18.59 -2.54
C VAL A 138 19.52 -19.34 -1.25
N GLY A 139 18.31 -19.89 -1.20
CA GLY A 139 17.89 -20.92 -0.25
C GLY A 139 16.42 -21.33 -0.43
N PRO A 140 16.09 -22.63 -0.57
CA PRO A 140 14.70 -23.07 -0.64
C PRO A 140 14.09 -22.97 0.76
N ASN A 141 13.03 -22.17 0.90
CA ASN A 141 12.07 -22.17 2.02
C ASN A 141 12.41 -21.35 3.29
N SER A 142 12.66 -20.03 3.24
CA SER A 142 12.51 -19.30 4.52
C SER A 142 12.08 -17.83 4.59
N THR A 143 12.15 -16.97 3.56
CA THR A 143 11.71 -15.56 3.74
C THR A 143 11.33 -14.86 2.44
N THR A 144 10.26 -14.07 2.48
CA THR A 144 9.93 -13.00 1.52
C THR A 144 11.08 -11.98 1.54
N THR A 145 11.60 -11.57 0.39
CA THR A 145 12.68 -10.58 0.33
C THR A 145 12.38 -9.58 -0.77
N THR A 146 12.24 -8.31 -0.39
CA THR A 146 12.33 -7.20 -1.34
C THR A 146 13.79 -6.78 -1.49
N LEU A 147 14.20 -6.41 -2.72
CA LEU A 147 15.48 -5.77 -2.96
C LEU A 147 15.24 -4.26 -2.99
N GLN A 148 15.70 -3.60 -1.94
CA GLN A 148 15.60 -2.14 -1.83
C GLN A 148 16.94 -1.49 -2.17
N PHE A 149 16.87 -0.53 -3.09
CA PHE A 149 17.94 0.40 -3.46
C PHE A 149 17.69 1.75 -2.79
N ASN A 150 17.43 1.70 -1.47
CA ASN A 150 16.95 2.86 -0.71
C ASN A 150 18.08 3.76 -0.17
N GLN A 151 17.72 5.03 0.00
CA GLN A 151 18.56 6.08 0.56
C GLN A 151 19.06 5.72 1.97
N PRO A 152 20.26 6.18 2.38
CA PRO A 152 21.08 7.19 1.73
C PRO A 152 22.05 6.66 0.65
N ASP A 153 22.15 5.34 0.47
CA ASP A 153 23.17 4.72 -0.39
C ASP A 153 22.49 3.89 -1.51
N PRO A 154 22.08 4.53 -2.63
CA PRO A 154 21.37 3.87 -3.73
C PRO A 154 22.17 2.76 -4.42
N ASP A 155 23.50 2.74 -4.23
CA ASP A 155 24.41 1.73 -4.78
C ASP A 155 24.54 0.48 -3.88
N VAL A 156 23.86 0.43 -2.72
CA VAL A 156 23.96 -0.67 -1.75
C VAL A 156 22.64 -1.42 -1.65
N LEU A 157 22.60 -2.63 -2.21
CA LEU A 157 21.48 -3.56 -2.10
C LEU A 157 21.21 -3.93 -0.63
N THR A 158 20.00 -3.64 -0.17
CA THR A 158 19.50 -4.09 1.14
C THR A 158 18.37 -5.11 0.95
N HIS A 159 18.33 -6.12 1.83
CA HIS A 159 17.34 -7.19 1.82
C HIS A 159 16.47 -7.03 3.08
N ASP A 160 15.16 -6.80 2.93
CA ASP A 160 14.24 -6.66 4.08
C ASP A 160 13.06 -7.65 4.00
N THR A 161 12.47 -7.95 5.16
CA THR A 161 11.32 -8.87 5.31
C THR A 161 10.02 -8.09 5.40
N ILE A 162 9.12 -8.33 4.45
CA ILE A 162 7.78 -7.73 4.42
C ILE A 162 6.78 -8.52 5.28
N GLY A 163 5.88 -7.84 6.00
CA GLY A 163 4.76 -8.43 6.74
C GLY A 163 3.43 -7.70 6.51
N ALA A 164 2.30 -8.37 6.79
CA ALA A 164 0.97 -7.78 6.54
C ALA A 164 0.76 -6.45 7.29
N GLY A 165 0.63 -5.40 6.48
CA GLY A 165 0.42 -3.99 6.81
C GLY A 165 1.33 -3.06 6.00
N ASP A 166 2.11 -3.63 5.08
CA ASP A 166 2.53 -2.97 3.84
C ASP A 166 1.32 -2.75 2.88
N THR A 167 0.13 -3.29 3.20
CA THR A 167 -1.11 -3.25 2.38
C THR A 167 -2.11 -2.14 2.76
N GLY A 168 -1.76 -1.20 3.62
CA GLY A 168 -2.58 -0.01 3.88
C GLY A 168 -3.99 -0.25 4.45
N ILE A 169 -4.14 -1.24 5.33
CA ILE A 169 -5.44 -1.61 5.91
C ILE A 169 -5.82 -0.66 7.09
N ALA A 170 -7.07 -0.21 7.10
CA ALA A 170 -7.65 0.64 8.15
C ALA A 170 -7.90 -0.13 9.45
N CYS A 171 -7.30 0.33 10.57
CA CYS A 171 -7.38 -0.34 11.86
C CYS A 171 -7.48 0.63 13.05
N PHE A 172 -8.28 0.27 14.05
CA PHE A 172 -8.28 0.90 15.37
C PHE A 172 -7.19 0.32 16.25
N VAL A 173 -6.62 1.10 17.18
CA VAL A 173 -5.68 0.57 18.19
C VAL A 173 -6.43 0.10 19.43
N LYS A 174 -5.94 -0.99 20.05
CA LYS A 174 -6.39 -1.50 21.35
C LYS A 174 -6.63 -0.38 22.37
N GLY A 175 -7.74 -0.47 23.08
CA GLY A 175 -8.15 0.52 24.09
C GLY A 175 -8.96 1.69 23.54
N ALA A 176 -9.17 1.76 22.21
CA ALA A 176 -10.14 2.69 21.62
C ALA A 176 -11.54 2.40 22.17
N LEU A 177 -12.27 3.44 22.58
CA LEU A 177 -13.64 3.31 23.07
C LEU A 177 -14.65 3.54 21.94
N ILE A 178 -15.33 2.48 21.53
CA ILE A 178 -16.35 2.50 20.48
C ILE A 178 -17.71 2.82 21.09
N ASP A 179 -18.45 3.74 20.48
CA ASP A 179 -19.79 4.11 20.95
C ASP A 179 -20.79 2.97 20.71
N THR A 180 -21.48 2.56 21.77
CA THR A 180 -22.54 1.55 21.74
C THR A 180 -23.81 2.10 22.41
N PRO A 181 -25.00 1.50 22.21
CA PRO A 181 -26.25 1.98 22.79
C PRO A 181 -26.23 2.15 24.31
N ASP A 182 -25.44 1.31 25.01
CA ASP A 182 -25.31 1.32 26.48
C ASP A 182 -24.10 2.12 26.98
N GLY A 183 -23.45 2.87 26.07
CA GLY A 183 -22.27 3.70 26.34
C GLY A 183 -20.98 3.17 25.68
N PRO A 184 -19.87 3.91 25.77
CA PRO A 184 -18.63 3.55 25.09
C PRO A 184 -18.01 2.26 25.67
N ARG A 185 -17.61 1.34 24.79
CA ARG A 185 -16.95 0.07 25.16
C ARG A 185 -15.56 0.00 24.53
N ALA A 186 -14.59 -0.57 25.26
CA ALA A 186 -13.27 -0.80 24.70
C ALA A 186 -13.34 -1.82 23.56
N ILE A 187 -12.68 -1.52 22.44
CA ILE A 187 -12.76 -2.32 21.22
C ILE A 187 -12.41 -3.79 21.44
N GLU A 188 -11.42 -4.09 22.29
CA GLU A 188 -11.02 -5.46 22.63
C GLU A 188 -12.06 -6.25 23.45
N THR A 189 -13.14 -5.59 23.89
CA THR A 189 -14.25 -6.23 24.60
C THR A 189 -15.47 -6.46 23.71
N LEU A 190 -15.46 -5.97 22.47
CA LEU A 190 -16.52 -6.20 21.51
C LEU A 190 -16.43 -7.62 20.93
N ALA A 191 -17.59 -8.18 20.58
CA ALA A 191 -17.71 -9.48 19.94
C ALA A 191 -18.78 -9.45 18.84
N VAL A 192 -18.74 -10.43 17.94
CA VAL A 192 -19.76 -10.63 16.92
C VAL A 192 -21.16 -10.68 17.56
N GLY A 193 -22.10 -9.92 16.99
CA GLY A 193 -23.45 -9.75 17.51
C GLY A 193 -23.63 -8.55 18.44
N ASP A 194 -22.55 -7.91 18.90
CA ASP A 194 -22.65 -6.66 19.65
C ASP A 194 -23.23 -5.53 18.78
N GLN A 195 -23.91 -4.59 19.42
CA GLN A 195 -24.49 -3.41 18.79
C GLN A 195 -23.55 -2.21 18.90
N VAL A 196 -23.32 -1.51 17.79
CA VAL A 196 -22.49 -0.31 17.70
C VAL A 196 -23.34 0.83 17.15
N LEU A 197 -23.13 2.04 17.67
CA LEU A 197 -23.74 3.25 17.12
C LEU A 197 -22.99 3.68 15.86
N THR A 198 -23.74 3.94 14.81
CA THR A 198 -23.27 4.37 13.48
C THR A 198 -23.91 5.70 13.12
N GLN A 199 -23.28 6.44 12.21
CA GLN A 199 -23.77 7.77 11.83
C GLN A 199 -25.07 7.72 11.03
N ASP A 200 -25.16 6.83 10.04
CA ASP A 200 -26.23 6.85 9.03
C ASP A 200 -27.37 5.87 9.35
N ASN A 201 -27.02 4.66 9.83
CA ASN A 201 -27.96 3.56 10.02
C ASN A 201 -28.38 3.36 11.49
N GLY A 202 -27.98 4.28 12.39
CA GLY A 202 -28.30 4.20 13.82
C GLY A 202 -27.56 3.04 14.49
N VAL A 203 -28.27 2.01 14.96
CA VAL A 203 -27.63 0.87 15.62
C VAL A 203 -27.33 -0.25 14.62
N ALA A 204 -26.06 -0.52 14.37
CA ALA A 204 -25.62 -1.63 13.53
C ALA A 204 -25.10 -2.81 14.36
N VAL A 205 -25.28 -4.02 13.86
CA VAL A 205 -24.82 -5.25 14.53
C VAL A 205 -23.46 -5.65 13.94
N LEU A 206 -22.47 -5.80 14.83
CA LEU A 206 -21.13 -6.21 14.45
C LEU A 206 -21.17 -7.64 13.87
N ARG A 207 -20.82 -7.77 12.60
CA ARG A 207 -20.76 -9.04 11.89
C ARG A 207 -19.43 -9.75 12.10
N TRP A 208 -18.37 -8.97 12.27
CA TRP A 208 -17.06 -9.51 12.54
C TRP A 208 -16.15 -8.51 13.25
N ILE A 209 -15.22 -9.04 14.06
CA ILE A 209 -14.13 -8.29 14.68
C ILE A 209 -12.86 -9.12 14.67
N GLY A 210 -11.81 -8.57 14.06
CA GLY A 210 -10.47 -9.18 14.02
C GLY A 210 -9.46 -8.32 14.75
N SER A 211 -8.37 -8.96 15.18
CA SER A 211 -7.25 -8.22 15.76
C SER A 211 -5.91 -8.85 15.40
N ARG A 212 -4.87 -8.00 15.30
CA ARG A 212 -3.50 -8.42 15.04
C ARG A 212 -2.51 -7.54 15.78
N THR A 213 -1.44 -8.16 16.26
CA THR A 213 -0.35 -7.48 16.95
C THR A 213 0.87 -7.38 16.04
N VAL A 214 1.44 -6.18 15.90
CA VAL A 214 2.58 -5.89 15.01
C VAL A 214 3.58 -4.96 15.70
N ARG A 215 4.83 -4.94 15.20
CA ARG A 215 5.82 -3.92 15.61
C ARG A 215 5.37 -2.56 15.09
N ALA A 216 5.35 -1.56 15.96
CA ALA A 216 4.76 -0.26 15.66
C ALA A 216 5.81 0.76 15.16
N LYS A 217 6.49 0.45 14.06
CA LYS A 217 7.56 1.26 13.47
C LYS A 217 7.34 1.43 11.96
N GLY A 218 7.98 2.45 11.37
CA GLY A 218 7.84 2.74 9.94
C GLY A 218 6.37 2.92 9.57
N GLU A 219 5.94 2.22 8.53
CA GLU A 219 4.57 2.24 8.02
C GLU A 219 3.51 1.66 8.98
N PHE A 220 3.94 0.91 9.98
CA PHE A 220 3.09 0.37 11.04
C PHE A 220 3.01 1.27 12.28
N ALA A 221 3.66 2.43 12.26
CA ALA A 221 3.61 3.36 13.38
C ALA A 221 2.21 4.01 13.45
N PRO A 222 1.48 3.89 14.57
CA PRO A 222 0.16 4.49 14.70
C PRO A 222 0.16 5.99 14.49
N VAL A 223 -0.90 6.53 13.91
CA VAL A 223 -1.19 7.97 13.93
C VAL A 223 -1.94 8.28 15.22
N ARG A 224 -1.39 9.20 16.02
CA ARG A 224 -2.02 9.77 17.21
C ARG A 224 -2.81 11.00 16.81
N ILE A 225 -4.08 11.03 17.15
CA ILE A 225 -4.94 12.21 17.14
C ILE A 225 -5.07 12.68 18.58
N ALA A 226 -4.56 13.87 18.89
CA ALA A 226 -4.57 14.42 20.24
C ALA A 226 -6.00 14.74 20.71
N LYS A 227 -6.24 14.63 22.02
CA LYS A 227 -7.47 15.15 22.63
C LYS A 227 -7.79 16.58 22.17
N GLY A 228 -9.03 16.82 21.75
CA GLY A 228 -9.54 18.09 21.26
C GLY A 228 -9.41 18.29 19.75
N THR A 229 -8.78 17.35 19.03
CA THR A 229 -8.62 17.39 17.58
C THR A 229 -9.62 16.44 16.92
N LEU A 230 -10.31 16.89 15.87
CA LEU A 230 -11.37 16.12 15.19
C LEU A 230 -12.47 15.58 16.13
N GLY A 231 -12.77 16.29 17.22
CA GLY A 231 -13.76 15.87 18.21
C GLY A 231 -13.24 14.87 19.26
N ALA A 232 -11.96 14.47 19.19
CA ALA A 232 -11.39 13.49 20.10
C ALA A 232 -11.55 13.89 21.58
N LEU A 233 -12.20 13.04 22.37
CA LEU A 233 -12.41 13.23 23.81
C LEU A 233 -11.18 12.86 24.64
N ARG A 234 -10.28 12.09 24.04
CA ARG A 234 -8.98 11.63 24.55
C ARG A 234 -8.03 11.38 23.38
N ASP A 235 -6.77 11.09 23.67
CA ASP A 235 -5.84 10.66 22.63
C ASP A 235 -6.36 9.39 21.95
N HIS A 236 -6.54 9.47 20.64
CA HIS A 236 -7.04 8.40 19.79
C HIS A 236 -5.90 7.93 18.87
N TYR A 237 -5.86 6.63 18.57
CA TYR A 237 -4.80 6.03 17.77
C TYR A 237 -5.36 5.07 16.74
N VAL A 238 -4.89 5.22 15.51
CA VAL A 238 -5.32 4.42 14.35
C VAL A 238 -4.12 4.03 13.49
N SER A 239 -4.30 3.08 12.57
CA SER A 239 -3.30 2.82 11.52
C SER A 239 -3.19 4.03 10.58
N PRO A 240 -2.04 4.23 9.92
CA PRO A 240 -1.83 5.37 9.02
C PRO A 240 -2.86 5.54 7.90
N GLN A 241 -3.39 4.43 7.38
CA GLN A 241 -4.34 4.44 6.27
C GLN A 241 -5.81 4.40 6.71
N HIS A 242 -6.08 4.39 8.01
CA HIS A 242 -7.46 4.44 8.52
C HIS A 242 -8.14 5.73 8.08
N ARG A 243 -9.29 5.63 7.41
CA ARG A 243 -9.98 6.82 6.93
C ARG A 243 -10.80 7.48 8.03
N MET A 244 -10.46 8.74 8.28
CA MET A 244 -11.11 9.62 9.22
C MET A 244 -12.16 10.45 8.48
N LEU A 245 -13.32 10.66 9.10
CA LEU A 245 -14.33 11.53 8.53
C LEU A 245 -13.91 13.00 8.75
N VAL A 246 -13.85 13.75 7.65
CA VAL A 246 -13.64 15.19 7.65
C VAL A 246 -14.91 15.86 7.12
N THR A 247 -15.38 16.86 7.85
CA THR A 247 -16.64 17.56 7.55
C THR A 247 -16.44 19.07 7.50
N GLY A 248 -17.36 19.76 6.81
CA GLY A 248 -17.43 21.21 6.78
C GLY A 248 -16.68 21.86 5.60
N TRP A 249 -16.43 23.16 5.71
CA TRP A 249 -16.01 23.99 4.57
C TRP A 249 -14.72 23.51 3.87
N GLN A 250 -13.83 22.84 4.58
CA GLN A 250 -12.60 22.30 3.99
C GLN A 250 -12.89 21.11 3.07
N ALA A 251 -13.85 20.25 3.44
CA ALA A 251 -14.31 19.16 2.58
C ALA A 251 -14.98 19.72 1.31
N GLU A 252 -15.87 20.72 1.49
CA GLU A 252 -16.59 21.33 0.36
C GLU A 252 -15.65 22.06 -0.60
N LEU A 253 -14.69 22.81 -0.08
CA LEU A 253 -13.77 23.62 -0.88
C LEU A 253 -12.79 22.76 -1.70
N LEU A 254 -12.30 21.66 -1.11
CA LEU A 254 -11.26 20.84 -1.71
C LEU A 254 -11.80 19.69 -2.56
N PHE A 255 -12.99 19.19 -2.22
CA PHE A 255 -13.55 17.96 -2.80
C PHE A 255 -14.96 18.12 -3.36
N GLY A 256 -15.61 19.26 -3.15
CA GLY A 256 -16.99 19.48 -3.58
C GLY A 256 -18.04 18.73 -2.75
N GLU A 257 -17.64 18.09 -1.65
CA GLU A 257 -18.49 17.27 -0.79
C GLU A 257 -18.54 17.83 0.64
N SER A 258 -19.67 17.71 1.33
CA SER A 258 -19.81 18.20 2.71
C SER A 258 -19.14 17.31 3.76
N GLU A 259 -18.94 16.04 3.42
CA GLU A 259 -18.29 15.02 4.25
C GLU A 259 -17.42 14.11 3.37
N ILE A 260 -16.17 13.87 3.79
CA ILE A 260 -15.23 13.02 3.06
C ILE A 260 -14.40 12.14 4.01
N LEU A 261 -14.07 10.94 3.56
CA LEU A 261 -13.15 10.03 4.23
C LEU A 261 -11.71 10.25 3.74
N VAL A 262 -10.77 10.49 4.66
CA VAL A 262 -9.36 10.71 4.33
C VAL A 262 -8.41 9.91 5.21
N PRO A 263 -7.29 9.37 4.68
CA PRO A 263 -6.33 8.62 5.48
C PRO A 263 -5.75 9.43 6.65
N ALA A 264 -5.65 8.83 7.84
CA ALA A 264 -5.12 9.48 9.03
C ALA A 264 -3.70 10.07 8.84
N LYS A 265 -2.85 9.41 8.03
CA LYS A 265 -1.51 9.89 7.71
C LYS A 265 -1.50 11.21 6.93
N ALA A 266 -2.53 11.45 6.12
CA ALA A 266 -2.66 12.69 5.37
C ALA A 266 -3.02 13.89 6.27
N LEU A 267 -3.49 13.63 7.49
CA LEU A 267 -3.83 14.64 8.48
C LEU A 267 -2.66 14.99 9.41
N VAL A 268 -1.51 14.32 9.28
CA VAL A 268 -0.34 14.57 10.12
C VAL A 268 0.16 15.99 9.91
N ASN A 269 0.27 16.73 11.01
CA ASN A 269 0.66 18.14 11.02
C ASN A 269 1.79 18.44 12.02
N ASP A 270 2.42 17.39 12.56
CA ASP A 270 3.47 17.46 13.58
C ASP A 270 3.10 18.27 14.82
N GLN A 271 1.81 18.45 15.11
CA GLN A 271 1.30 19.17 16.28
C GLN A 271 0.27 18.34 17.01
N THR A 272 -0.95 18.33 16.49
CA THR A 272 -2.11 17.66 17.09
C THR A 272 -2.35 16.28 16.50
N VAL A 273 -1.92 16.04 15.27
CA VAL A 273 -1.93 14.74 14.62
C VAL A 273 -0.50 14.35 14.28
N ARG A 274 -0.01 13.23 14.82
CA ARG A 274 1.41 12.82 14.74
C ARG A 274 1.57 11.32 14.60
N ILE A 275 2.59 10.90 13.85
CA ILE A 275 3.05 9.51 13.89
C ILE A 275 3.63 9.23 15.28
N SER A 276 3.25 8.09 15.87
CA SER A 276 3.58 7.71 17.25
C SER A 276 4.18 6.29 17.29
N PRO A 277 5.47 6.12 16.93
CA PRO A 277 6.13 4.81 16.96
C PRO A 277 6.14 4.21 18.37
N ARG A 278 6.04 2.88 18.46
CA ARG A 278 6.05 2.12 19.71
C ARG A 278 6.79 0.79 19.52
N HIS A 279 7.00 0.06 20.61
CA HIS A 279 7.55 -1.29 20.53
C HIS A 279 6.60 -2.23 19.76
N GLU A 280 5.33 -2.22 20.12
CA GLU A 280 4.29 -3.08 19.56
C GLU A 280 2.93 -2.39 19.69
N VAL A 281 2.01 -2.72 18.79
CA VAL A 281 0.63 -2.25 18.80
C VAL A 281 -0.30 -3.39 18.39
N THR A 282 -1.49 -3.44 18.99
CA THR A 282 -2.56 -4.35 18.57
C THR A 282 -3.64 -3.56 17.87
N TYR A 283 -3.90 -3.93 16.63
CA TYR A 283 -4.88 -3.34 15.73
C TYR A 283 -6.16 -4.17 15.70
N PHE A 284 -7.31 -3.51 15.52
CA PHE A 284 -8.64 -4.10 15.48
C PHE A 284 -9.43 -3.59 14.28
N HIS A 285 -10.30 -4.45 13.73
CA HIS A 285 -11.19 -4.16 12.62
C HIS A 285 -12.63 -4.45 13.02
N LEU A 286 -13.57 -3.64 12.54
CA LEU A 286 -15.00 -3.79 12.81
C LEU A 286 -15.73 -3.91 11.48
N LEU A 287 -16.46 -5.00 11.25
CA LEU A 287 -17.21 -5.24 10.03
C LEU A 287 -18.70 -5.36 10.34
N PHE A 288 -19.53 -4.75 9.49
CA PHE A 288 -20.99 -4.71 9.62
C PHE A 288 -21.66 -5.38 8.42
N ASP A 289 -22.95 -5.14 8.18
CA ASP A 289 -23.62 -5.58 6.95
C ASP A 289 -23.33 -4.64 5.77
N GLU A 290 -23.08 -3.37 6.07
CA GLU A 290 -22.77 -2.31 5.12
C GLU A 290 -21.53 -1.54 5.60
N HIS A 291 -20.97 -0.69 4.76
CA HIS A 291 -19.93 0.23 5.23
C HIS A 291 -20.54 1.26 6.17
N GLU A 292 -20.05 1.29 7.40
CA GLU A 292 -20.53 2.22 8.42
C GLU A 292 -19.47 3.27 8.76
N ILE A 293 -19.92 4.45 9.18
CA ILE A 293 -19.12 5.40 9.95
C ILE A 293 -19.39 5.15 11.44
N VAL A 294 -18.33 4.89 12.20
CA VAL A 294 -18.38 4.63 13.64
C VAL A 294 -17.68 5.73 14.40
N THR A 295 -18.06 5.91 15.67
CA THR A 295 -17.40 6.85 16.58
C THR A 295 -16.51 6.10 17.56
N ALA A 296 -15.22 6.44 17.57
CA ALA A 296 -14.22 5.91 18.48
C ALA A 296 -13.54 7.05 19.24
N ASP A 297 -13.57 7.03 20.57
CA ASP A 297 -13.03 8.08 21.43
C ASP A 297 -13.55 9.50 21.09
N GLY A 298 -14.75 9.61 20.50
CA GLY A 298 -15.35 10.85 20.01
C GLY A 298 -14.92 11.29 18.61
N VAL A 299 -14.11 10.49 17.90
CA VAL A 299 -13.69 10.74 16.53
C VAL A 299 -14.47 9.84 15.58
N GLN A 300 -14.96 10.40 14.48
CA GLN A 300 -15.68 9.64 13.45
C GLN A 300 -14.70 9.10 12.41
N SER A 301 -14.83 7.82 12.11
CA SER A 301 -13.98 7.12 11.14
C SER A 301 -14.75 5.98 10.48
N GLU A 302 -14.18 5.45 9.41
CA GLU A 302 -14.76 4.30 8.74
C GLU A 302 -14.76 3.03 9.61
N SER A 303 -15.70 2.14 9.34
CA SER A 303 -15.60 0.73 9.67
C SER A 303 -14.77 0.01 8.62
N PHE A 304 -14.48 -1.28 8.83
CA PHE A 304 -13.77 -2.05 7.82
C PHE A 304 -14.65 -2.19 6.56
N TYR A 305 -14.13 -1.71 5.44
CA TYR A 305 -14.77 -1.86 4.13
C TYR A 305 -14.10 -2.96 3.30
N PRO A 306 -14.72 -4.14 3.17
CA PRO A 306 -14.28 -5.16 2.24
C PRO A 306 -14.86 -4.89 0.85
N SER A 307 -14.45 -3.81 0.19
CA SER A 307 -14.84 -3.58 -1.21
C SER A 307 -13.88 -2.63 -1.95
N GLU A 308 -13.71 -2.90 -3.26
CA GLU A 308 -12.73 -2.35 -4.21
C GLU A 308 -11.24 -2.60 -3.97
N MET A 309 -10.90 -3.86 -3.67
CA MET A 309 -9.80 -4.48 -4.42
C MET A 309 -10.31 -5.18 -5.69
N GLY A 310 -11.62 -5.29 -5.90
CA GLY A 310 -12.20 -5.99 -7.06
C GLY A 310 -13.10 -5.21 -7.98
N MET A 311 -12.50 -4.74 -9.07
CA MET A 311 -13.05 -4.87 -10.43
C MET A 311 -11.94 -4.92 -11.52
N ASN A 312 -10.67 -4.67 -11.19
CA ASN A 312 -9.51 -5.00 -12.02
C ASN A 312 -8.51 -5.84 -11.21
N GLY A 313 -8.27 -7.09 -11.61
CA GLY A 313 -7.09 -7.95 -11.28
C GLY A 313 -6.76 -8.27 -9.81
N ILE A 314 -6.62 -7.24 -8.98
CA ILE A 314 -6.01 -7.17 -7.64
C ILE A 314 -6.91 -7.76 -6.54
N ALA A 315 -8.18 -7.98 -6.86
CA ALA A 315 -9.23 -8.33 -5.90
C ALA A 315 -8.98 -9.61 -5.13
N GLN A 316 -8.40 -10.58 -5.80
CA GLN A 316 -8.42 -11.95 -5.31
C GLN A 316 -7.30 -12.24 -4.32
N GLN A 317 -6.16 -11.53 -4.43
CA GLN A 317 -5.00 -11.81 -3.60
C GLN A 317 -5.05 -11.07 -2.26
N THR A 318 -5.47 -9.80 -2.21
CA THR A 318 -5.63 -9.12 -0.92
C THR A 318 -6.89 -9.57 -0.19
N TYR A 319 -7.94 -9.97 -0.92
CA TYR A 319 -9.03 -10.74 -0.33
C TYR A 319 -8.50 -12.08 0.20
N GLY A 320 -7.60 -12.75 -0.54
CA GLY A 320 -6.89 -13.95 -0.11
C GLY A 320 -6.04 -13.78 1.16
N GLU A 321 -5.40 -12.62 1.36
CA GLU A 321 -4.63 -12.30 2.56
C GLU A 321 -5.55 -11.93 3.75
N VAL A 322 -6.60 -11.15 3.50
CA VAL A 322 -7.65 -10.89 4.51
C VAL A 322 -8.34 -12.20 4.91
N ILE A 323 -8.54 -13.14 3.97
CA ILE A 323 -9.06 -14.49 4.23
C ILE A 323 -8.00 -15.39 4.87
N SER A 324 -6.71 -15.24 4.57
CA SER A 324 -5.68 -16.06 5.22
C SER A 324 -5.47 -15.66 6.68
N LEU A 325 -5.57 -14.36 6.97
CA LEU A 325 -5.48 -13.79 8.31
C LEU A 325 -6.79 -13.92 9.10
N PHE A 326 -7.92 -13.85 8.40
CA PHE A 326 -9.27 -13.95 8.97
C PHE A 326 -10.15 -14.86 8.09
N PRO A 327 -9.96 -16.19 8.14
CA PRO A 327 -10.62 -17.18 7.28
C PRO A 327 -12.16 -17.11 7.29
N GLU A 328 -12.72 -16.60 8.37
CA GLU A 328 -14.15 -16.37 8.55
C GLU A 328 -14.73 -15.24 7.68
N LEU A 329 -13.90 -14.40 7.06
CA LEU A 329 -14.34 -13.32 6.16
C LEU A 329 -14.61 -13.77 4.71
N ALA A 330 -14.23 -15.01 4.36
CA ALA A 330 -14.38 -15.60 3.03
C ALA A 330 -15.83 -15.65 2.47
N PRO A 331 -16.89 -15.72 3.30
CA PRO A 331 -18.26 -15.73 2.80
C PRO A 331 -18.81 -14.35 2.37
N LEU A 332 -18.14 -13.23 2.69
CA LEU A 332 -18.72 -11.88 2.61
C LEU A 332 -18.34 -11.07 1.35
N GLY A 333 -17.39 -11.54 0.54
CA GLY A 333 -16.68 -10.71 -0.46
C GLY A 333 -17.37 -10.41 -1.78
N ALA A 334 -18.57 -10.94 -2.04
CA ALA A 334 -19.23 -10.80 -3.35
C ALA A 334 -20.39 -9.77 -3.38
N GLY A 335 -20.57 -8.94 -2.34
CA GLY A 335 -21.72 -8.04 -2.30
C GLY A 335 -21.80 -7.01 -1.16
N TYR A 336 -20.66 -6.50 -0.65
CA TYR A 336 -20.64 -5.62 0.53
C TYR A 336 -21.19 -4.19 0.31
N GLY A 337 -21.56 -3.83 -0.92
CA GLY A 337 -22.11 -2.50 -1.24
C GLY A 337 -21.05 -1.42 -1.44
N ALA A 338 -21.47 -0.15 -1.42
CA ALA A 338 -20.62 1.04 -1.61
C ALA A 338 -20.08 1.59 -0.27
N THR A 339 -19.03 2.42 -0.31
CA THR A 339 -18.56 3.12 0.89
C THR A 339 -19.61 4.12 1.38
N ALA A 340 -19.79 4.22 2.70
CA ALA A 340 -20.63 5.23 3.35
C ALA A 340 -20.43 6.67 2.83
N ARG A 341 -19.19 7.05 2.46
CA ARG A 341 -18.85 8.38 1.93
C ARG A 341 -17.83 8.26 0.80
N LEU A 342 -17.67 9.35 0.04
CA LEU A 342 -16.56 9.52 -0.90
C LEU A 342 -15.23 9.46 -0.14
N VAL A 343 -14.23 8.89 -0.80
CA VAL A 343 -12.88 8.71 -0.24
C VAL A 343 -11.93 9.63 -0.99
N GLY A 344 -11.26 10.52 -0.27
CA GLY A 344 -10.21 11.38 -0.81
C GLY A 344 -8.86 10.69 -0.83
N THR A 345 -8.03 11.01 -1.84
CA THR A 345 -6.66 10.51 -1.92
C THR A 345 -5.74 11.23 -0.94
N VAL A 346 -4.57 10.65 -0.62
CA VAL A 346 -3.56 11.27 0.27
C VAL A 346 -3.14 12.66 -0.25
N ARG A 347 -3.00 12.83 -1.58
CA ARG A 347 -2.61 14.08 -2.23
C ARG A 347 -3.62 15.21 -1.99
N GLU A 348 -4.90 14.89 -2.11
CA GLU A 348 -5.98 15.87 -1.94
C GLU A 348 -6.21 16.16 -0.45
N ALA A 349 -6.06 15.16 0.41
CA ALA A 349 -6.22 15.27 1.86
C ALA A 349 -5.07 16.00 2.55
N GLY A 350 -3.85 15.99 2.00
CA GLY A 350 -2.71 16.75 2.56
C GLY A 350 -2.94 18.26 2.63
N LEU A 351 -3.87 18.80 1.83
CA LEU A 351 -4.31 20.20 1.89
C LEU A 351 -5.09 20.53 3.17
N LEU A 352 -5.57 19.53 3.91
CA LEU A 352 -6.27 19.68 5.18
C LEU A 352 -5.32 19.86 6.38
N ALA A 353 -4.08 19.39 6.28
CA ALA A 353 -3.10 19.40 7.39
C ALA A 353 -2.50 20.79 7.70
N VAL A 354 -2.80 21.81 6.86
CA VAL A 354 -2.11 23.11 6.84
C VAL A 354 -2.82 24.21 7.68
N SER A 355 -3.85 23.90 8.46
CA SER A 355 -4.59 24.90 9.27
C SER A 355 -4.29 24.87 10.76
#